data_AF-A0A831ULT6-F1
#
_entry.id   AF-A0A831ULT6-F1
#
_cell.length_a   1.000
_cell.length_b   1.000
_cell.length_c   1.000
_cell.angle_alpha   90.00
_cell.angle_beta   90.00
_cell.angle_gamma   90.00
#
_symmetry.space_group_name_H-M   'P 1'
#
loop_
_entity.id
_entity.type
_entity.pdbx_description
1 polymer ?
#
loop_
_entity_poly.entity_id
_entity_poly.type
_entity_poly.pdbx_seq_one_letter_code
_entity_poly.pdbx_strand_id
1 'polypeptide(L)' 'MRRTTLYLPEEVDLELTRLARKKGRPKAELVREALWRYLQEETQGQVPTWVGLGASQDPSYIDRDEEALAELLAREGA' A
#
# COMPACT_ATOMS: atom_id res chain seq x y z
N MET A 1 19.74 -2.12 -5.41
CA MET A 1 19.80 -1.62 -4.02
C MET A 1 20.62 -0.34 -3.98
N ARG A 2 20.24 0.65 -3.15
CA ARG A 2 21.05 1.85 -2.89
C ARG A 2 21.82 1.67 -1.57
N ARG A 3 23.04 2.24 -1.47
CA ARG A 3 23.82 2.21 -0.22
C ARG A 3 23.32 3.30 0.72
N THR A 4 22.95 2.92 1.93
CA THR A 4 22.48 3.84 2.97
C THR A 4 23.26 3.55 4.25
N THR A 5 23.74 4.61 4.90
CA THR A 5 24.39 4.53 6.22
C THR A 5 23.39 5.03 7.25
N LEU A 6 23.19 4.27 8.33
CA LEU A 6 22.26 4.56 9.40
C LEU A 6 23.02 4.47 10.72
N TYR A 7 22.72 5.38 11.65
CA TYR A 7 23.18 5.27 13.03
C TYR A 7 22.17 4.47 13.82
N LEU A 8 22.65 3.49 14.60
CA LEU A 8 21.84 2.66 15.47
C LEU A 8 22.40 2.74 16.89
N PRO A 9 21.54 2.68 17.92
CA PRO A 9 22.01 2.44 19.29
C PRO A 9 22.84 1.15 19.36
N GLU A 10 23.85 1.14 20.22
CA GLU A 10 24.78 0.01 20.35
C GLU A 10 24.05 -1.27 20.78
N GLU A 11 23.09 -1.13 21.68
CA GLU A 11 22.29 -2.25 22.21
C GLU A 11 21.51 -2.94 21.08
N VAL A 12 20.97 -2.15 20.16
CA VAL A 12 20.21 -2.65 19.00
C VAL A 12 21.13 -3.39 18.04
N ASP A 13 22.35 -2.88 17.80
CA ASP A 13 23.30 -3.55 16.91
C ASP A 13 23.78 -4.89 17.47
N LEU A 14 23.99 -4.96 18.79
CA LEU A 14 24.34 -6.19 19.50
C LEU A 14 23.24 -7.25 19.38
N GLU A 15 21.99 -6.87 19.65
CA GLU A 15 20.84 -7.77 19.52
C GLU A 15 20.64 -8.25 18.07
N LEU A 16 20.78 -7.35 17.10
CA LEU A 16 20.67 -7.69 15.70
C LEU A 16 21.78 -8.67 15.26
N THR A 17 23.00 -8.50 15.78
CA THR A 17 24.12 -9.41 15.54
C THR A 17 23.88 -10.79 16.14
N ARG A 18 23.34 -10.86 17.36
CA ARG A 18 22.95 -12.13 18.00
C ARG A 18 21.88 -12.84 17.19
N LEU A 19 20.86 -12.11 16.74
CA LEU A 19 19.76 -12.65 15.93
C LEU A 19 20.24 -13.17 14.58
N ALA A 20 21.12 -12.41 13.91
CA ALA A 20 21.74 -12.80 12.64
C ALA A 20 22.50 -14.13 12.77
N ARG A 21 23.32 -14.27 13.82
CA ARG A 21 24.05 -15.53 14.12
C ARG A 21 23.09 -16.68 14.39
N LYS A 22 22.07 -16.47 15.23
CA LYS A 22 21.07 -17.49 15.54
C LYS A 22 20.32 -17.98 14.31
N LYS A 23 20.03 -17.10 13.35
CA LYS A 23 19.31 -17.42 12.11
C LYS A 23 20.22 -17.88 10.97
N GLY A 24 21.55 -17.76 11.10
CA GLY A 24 22.49 -17.99 9.99
C GLY A 24 22.29 -17.04 8.82
N ARG A 25 21.77 -15.82 9.05
CA ARG A 25 21.43 -14.84 8.02
C ARG A 25 22.29 -13.57 8.15
N PRO A 26 22.62 -12.87 7.05
CA PRO A 26 23.33 -11.60 7.12
C PRO A 26 22.54 -10.51 7.86
N LYS A 27 23.24 -9.72 8.68
CA LYS A 27 22.65 -8.58 9.42
C LYS A 27 21.86 -7.63 8.52
N ALA A 28 22.44 -7.29 7.36
CA ALA A 28 21.80 -6.41 6.38
C ALA A 28 20.49 -6.98 5.81
N GLU A 29 20.33 -8.30 5.76
CA GLU A 29 19.09 -8.93 5.30
C GLU A 29 17.96 -8.73 6.30
N LEU A 30 18.25 -8.87 7.60
CA LEU A 30 17.29 -8.62 8.66
C LEU A 30 16.86 -7.15 8.71
N VAL A 31 17.80 -6.21 8.53
CA VAL A 31 17.47 -4.77 8.46
C VAL A 31 16.51 -4.49 7.31
N ARG A 32 16.77 -5.05 6.13
CA ARG A 32 15.87 -4.86 4.97
C ARG A 32 14.50 -5.47 5.20
N GLU A 33 14.44 -6.67 5.77
CA GLU A 33 13.19 -7.34 6.12
C GLU A 33 12.37 -6.52 7.11
N ALA A 34 13.02 -5.99 8.15
CA ALA A 34 12.37 -5.15 9.16
C ALA A 34 11.84 -3.84 8.55
N LEU A 35 12.65 -3.14 7.74
CA LEU A 35 12.22 -1.92 7.05
C LEU A 35 11.05 -2.19 6.10
N TRP A 36 11.07 -3.31 5.38
CA TRP A 36 9.98 -3.68 4.49
C TRP A 36 8.68 -3.93 5.27
N ARG A 37 8.75 -4.68 6.38
CA ARG A 37 7.59 -4.94 7.24
C ARG A 37 7.01 -3.65 7.80
N TYR A 38 7.85 -2.76 8.31
CA TYR A 38 7.42 -1.46 8.81
C TYR A 38 6.67 -0.66 7.72
N LEU A 39 7.23 -0.58 6.51
CA LEU A 39 6.56 0.10 5.40
C LEU A 39 5.22 -0.55 5.02
N GLN A 40 5.13 -1.88 5.04
CA GLN A 40 3.88 -2.59 4.75
C GLN A 40 2.84 -2.36 5.83
N GLU A 41 3.21 -2.37 7.10
CA GLU A 41 2.31 -2.08 8.22
C GLU A 41 1.72 -0.66 8.10
N GLU A 42 2.56 0.32 7.78
CA GLU A 42 2.11 1.71 7.53
C GLU A 42 1.23 1.84 6.28
N THR A 43 1.50 1.05 5.24
CA THR A 43 0.72 1.07 3.99
C THR A 43 -0.62 0.32 4.14
N GLN A 44 -0.68 -0.75 4.94
CA GLN A 44 -1.92 -1.51 5.18
C GLN A 44 -2.97 -0.70 5.97
N GLY A 45 -2.55 0.30 6.74
CA GLY A 45 -3.46 1.28 7.35
C GLY A 45 -4.14 2.22 6.33
N GLN A 46 -3.62 2.28 5.10
CA GLN A 46 -4.22 3.03 3.99
C GLN A 46 -5.15 2.10 3.21
N VAL A 47 -6.36 1.89 3.74
CA VAL A 47 -7.45 1.38 2.90
C VAL A 47 -7.62 2.30 1.70
N PRO A 48 -7.91 1.79 0.49
CA PRO A 48 -8.21 2.65 -0.64
C PRO A 48 -9.35 3.60 -0.24
N THR A 49 -9.15 4.91 -0.43
CA THR A 49 -10.19 5.92 -0.17
C THR A 49 -11.46 5.65 -0.99
N TRP A 50 -11.33 4.83 -2.03
CA TRP A 50 -12.43 4.39 -2.87
C TRP A 50 -12.28 2.91 -3.19
N VAL A 51 -13.13 2.09 -2.57
CA VAL A 51 -13.54 0.80 -3.13
C VAL A 51 -14.78 1.10 -3.96
N GLY A 52 -14.68 0.98 -5.28
CA GLY A 52 -15.83 1.07 -6.17
C GLY A 52 -16.79 -0.10 -5.94
N LEU A 53 -17.51 -0.09 -4.81
CA LEU A 53 -18.62 -0.99 -4.53
C LEU A 53 -19.89 -0.39 -5.12
N GLY A 54 -19.95 -0.37 -6.44
CA GLY A 54 -21.19 -0.22 -7.20
C GLY A 54 -21.41 -1.51 -7.97
N ALA A 55 -22.53 -2.20 -7.74
CA ALA A 55 -22.88 -3.45 -8.41
C ALA A 55 -23.30 -3.25 -9.88
N SER A 56 -22.68 -2.31 -10.59
CA SER A 56 -22.91 -2.12 -12.02
C SER A 56 -22.08 -3.13 -12.80
N GLN A 57 -22.75 -4.12 -13.41
CA GLN A 57 -22.17 -4.96 -14.46
C GLN A 57 -22.19 -4.26 -15.82
N ASP A 58 -22.59 -2.99 -15.88
CA ASP A 58 -22.66 -2.20 -17.09
C ASP A 58 -21.45 -1.25 -17.19
N PRO A 59 -20.48 -1.52 -18.09
CA PRO A 59 -19.31 -0.68 -18.30
C PRO A 59 -19.63 0.63 -19.05
N SER A 60 -20.87 0.84 -19.52
CA SER A 60 -21.24 2.03 -20.30
C SER A 60 -21.27 3.34 -19.51
N TYR A 61 -21.13 3.31 -18.18
CA TYR A 61 -21.19 4.52 -17.35
C TYR A 61 -19.93 5.39 -17.43
N ILE A 62 -18.80 4.83 -17.88
CA ILE A 62 -17.52 5.57 -17.94
C ILE A 62 -17.50 6.54 -19.13
N ASP A 63 -18.27 6.26 -20.19
CA ASP A 63 -18.31 7.02 -21.45
C ASP A 63 -19.66 7.76 -21.64
N ARG A 64 -20.45 7.98 -20.58
CA ARG A 64 -21.65 8.82 -20.72
C ARG A 64 -21.25 10.29 -20.70
N ASP A 65 -21.20 10.87 -21.90
CA ASP A 65 -21.19 12.31 -22.14
C ASP A 65 -22.37 12.96 -21.39
N GLU A 66 -22.18 14.19 -20.88
CA GLU A 66 -23.17 14.94 -20.07
C GLU A 66 -24.57 14.99 -20.72
N GLU A 67 -24.65 14.90 -22.04
CA GLU A 67 -25.89 14.86 -22.83
C GLU A 67 -26.75 13.62 -22.51
N ALA A 68 -26.15 12.45 -22.33
CA ALA A 68 -26.88 11.22 -22.00
C ALA A 68 -27.46 11.25 -20.58
N LEU A 69 -26.81 11.98 -19.66
CA LEU A 69 -27.32 12.20 -18.31
C LEU A 69 -28.48 13.21 -18.32
N ALA A 70 -28.38 14.26 -19.14
CA ALA A 70 -29.43 15.26 -19.31
C ALA A 70 -30.72 14.66 -19.88
N GLU A 71 -30.63 13.77 -20.87
CA GLU A 71 -31.81 13.07 -21.42
C GLU A 71 -32.50 12.14 -20.41
N LEU A 72 -31.73 11.48 -19.55
CA LEU A 72 -32.27 10.55 -18.56
C LEU A 72 -33.01 11.30 -17.45
N LEU A 73 -32.44 12.42 -16.98
CA LEU A 73 -33.11 13.32 -16.03
C LEU A 73 -34.37 13.97 -16.64
N ALA A 74 -34.36 14.28 -17.93
CA ALA A 74 -35.54 14.79 -18.63
C ALA A 74 -36.65 13.72 -18.78
N ARG A 75 -36.29 12.44 -18.81
CA ARG A 75 -37.24 11.31 -18.86
C ARG A 75 -37.84 10.93 -17.51
N GLU A 76 -37.08 11.05 -16.43
CA GLU A 76 -37.57 10.76 -15.07
C GLU A 76 -38.37 11.92 -14.45
N GLY A 77 -38.35 13.11 -15.08
CA GLY A 77 -39.11 14.29 -14.69
C GLY A 77 -40.47 14.46 -15.39
N ALA A 78 -41.21 13.37 -15.65
CA ALA A 78 -42.58 13.40 -16.18
C ALA A 78 -43.53 12.51 -15.35
#